data_AF-A0AAV4IS76-F1
#
_entry.id   AF-A0AAV4IS76-F1
#
_cell.length_a   1.000
_cell.length_b   1.000
_cell.length_c   1.000
_cell.angle_alpha   90.00
_cell.angle_beta   90.00
_cell.angle_gamma   90.00
#
_symmetry.space_group_name_H-M   'P 1'
#
loop_
_entity.id
_entity.type
_entity.pdbx_description
1 polymer ?
#
loop_
_entity_poly.entity_id
_entity_poly.type
_entity_poly.pdbx_seq_one_letter_code
_entity_poly.pdbx_strand_id
1 'polypeptide(L)'
;MSEPPVKNIIQVRSRESFVHRFHGDGGPREVELFEEEIRHAWSDDPSISSSQKVSLVRKYLGPNVKDELACYPAELTSDPETLLRTLRHAYGETKSVSRLTLELHQCRQGLNEGLRTYSQRLRRKFNSLRAKQEGTEGKLTDEATLRDVFIEGIADEGLRLHLRQRRLEQPTCTFYDVREAALKLCGDDNDDVTVCGISRHTNKEDCRQQANSGNTEVEERLRKLEENGKEFRTRFDQIRKKIEETKLENHGMFRQILDKLDKPTQPGPEQAARRTTYQSRDSRCYNCGRHGHFARDCRERSGNLNKKQGNDRPRQ
;
A
#
# COMPACT_ATOMS: atom_id res chain seq x y z
N MET A 1 -57.39 -31.35 33.62
CA MET A 1 -57.46 -30.13 32.78
C MET A 1 -56.22 -29.32 33.11
N SER A 2 -55.11 -29.59 32.42
CA SER A 2 -53.83 -28.94 32.68
C SER A 2 -53.71 -27.73 31.76
N GLU A 3 -53.66 -26.53 32.33
CA GLU A 3 -53.45 -25.29 31.57
C GLU A 3 -52.09 -25.31 30.86
N PRO A 4 -52.00 -24.86 29.59
CA PRO A 4 -50.73 -24.78 28.88
C PRO A 4 -49.89 -23.60 29.41
N PRO A 5 -48.56 -23.74 29.48
CA PRO A 5 -47.70 -22.69 30.01
C PRO A 5 -47.69 -21.48 29.07
N VAL A 6 -47.94 -20.30 29.64
CA VAL A 6 -47.86 -19.00 28.96
C VAL A 6 -46.41 -18.75 28.55
N LYS A 7 -46.14 -18.82 27.25
CA LYS A 7 -44.84 -18.44 26.69
C LYS A 7 -44.71 -16.92 26.76
N ASN A 8 -43.99 -16.42 27.76
CA ASN A 8 -43.54 -15.03 27.77
C ASN A 8 -42.53 -14.84 26.62
N ILE A 9 -43.01 -14.26 25.52
CA ILE A 9 -42.16 -13.79 24.43
C ILE A 9 -41.43 -12.55 24.95
N ILE A 10 -40.18 -12.72 25.37
CA ILE A 10 -39.30 -11.60 25.67
C ILE A 10 -38.95 -10.95 24.33
N GLN A 11 -39.66 -9.89 23.97
CA GLN A 11 -39.29 -9.05 22.83
C GLN A 11 -38.03 -8.27 23.22
N VAL A 12 -36.86 -8.82 22.86
CA VAL A 12 -35.58 -8.11 22.95
C VAL A 12 -35.69 -6.90 22.01
N ARG A 13 -35.98 -5.72 22.57
CA ARG A 13 -35.84 -4.46 21.83
C ARG A 13 -34.36 -4.35 21.44
N SER A 14 -34.06 -4.31 20.14
CA SER A 14 -32.73 -3.99 19.64
C SER A 14 -32.23 -2.73 20.36
N ARG A 15 -30.97 -2.73 20.78
CA ARG A 15 -30.32 -1.56 21.37
C ARG A 15 -30.57 -0.36 20.45
N GLU A 16 -31.07 0.74 21.00
CA GLU A 16 -31.24 1.99 20.25
C GLU A 16 -29.93 2.31 19.53
N SER A 17 -30.01 2.57 18.23
CA SER A 17 -28.87 3.02 17.44
C SER A 17 -28.32 4.29 18.06
N PHE A 18 -27.07 4.22 18.48
CA PHE A 18 -26.38 5.37 19.02
C PHE A 18 -26.02 6.31 17.87
N VAL A 19 -26.45 7.56 17.96
CA VAL A 19 -26.12 8.62 17.00
C VAL A 19 -25.35 9.70 17.74
N HIS A 20 -24.13 9.97 17.26
CA HIS A 20 -23.29 11.04 17.79
C HIS A 20 -23.89 12.42 17.45
N ARG A 21 -23.71 13.38 18.35
CA ARG A 21 -24.07 14.77 18.08
C ARG A 21 -23.12 15.33 17.03
N PHE A 22 -23.68 15.89 15.96
CA PHE A 22 -22.92 16.49 14.87
C PHE A 22 -22.66 17.97 15.15
N HIS A 23 -21.38 18.34 15.25
CA HIS A 23 -20.93 19.70 15.56
C HIS A 23 -20.44 20.47 14.33
N GLY A 24 -19.98 19.75 13.29
CA GLY A 24 -19.55 20.32 12.03
C GLY A 24 -18.10 20.83 12.03
N ASP A 25 -17.32 20.54 13.08
CA ASP A 25 -15.92 20.93 13.23
C ASP A 25 -14.93 19.75 13.05
N GLY A 26 -15.42 18.51 12.96
CA GLY A 26 -14.64 17.29 12.75
C GLY A 26 -14.23 17.04 11.30
N GLY A 27 -14.51 17.98 10.40
CA GLY A 27 -14.18 17.91 8.97
C GLY A 27 -15.02 16.91 8.18
N PRO A 28 -14.62 16.58 6.93
CA PRO A 28 -15.44 15.79 6.01
C PRO A 28 -15.85 14.41 6.54
N ARG A 29 -15.03 13.81 7.41
CA ARG A 29 -15.31 12.48 7.96
C ARG A 29 -16.46 12.50 8.98
N GLU A 30 -16.65 13.61 9.70
CA GLU A 30 -17.71 13.73 10.70
C GLU A 30 -19.08 13.65 10.05
N VAL A 31 -19.28 14.35 8.93
CA VAL A 31 -20.56 14.32 8.20
C VAL A 31 -20.82 12.96 7.57
N GLU A 32 -19.79 12.28 7.04
CA GLU A 32 -19.92 10.91 6.53
C GLU A 32 -20.39 9.94 7.61
N LEU A 33 -19.76 9.97 8.79
CA LEU A 33 -20.11 9.11 9.92
C LEU A 33 -21.51 9.42 10.44
N PHE A 34 -21.85 10.69 10.59
CA PHE A 34 -23.19 11.10 11.01
C PHE A 34 -24.27 10.63 10.02
N GLU A 35 -24.01 10.73 8.72
CA GLU A 35 -24.91 10.25 7.67
C GLU A 35 -25.10 8.72 7.74
N GLU A 36 -24.03 7.96 7.99
CA GLU A 36 -24.08 6.51 8.21
C GLU A 36 -24.91 6.13 9.44
N GLU A 37 -24.69 6.80 10.57
CA GLU A 37 -25.41 6.57 11.84
C GLU A 37 -26.89 6.90 11.73
N ILE A 38 -27.24 8.01 11.09
CA ILE A 38 -28.63 8.40 10.84
C ILE A 38 -29.33 7.37 9.95
N ARG A 39 -28.65 6.89 8.89
CA ARG A 39 -29.22 5.85 8.03
C ARG A 39 -29.41 4.52 8.76
N HIS A 40 -28.49 4.16 9.65
CA HIS A 40 -28.67 2.99 10.50
C HIS A 40 -29.89 3.18 11.42
N ALA A 41 -30.03 4.34 12.04
CA ALA A 41 -31.18 4.66 12.88
C ALA A 41 -32.51 4.61 12.14
N TRP A 42 -32.54 5.01 10.86
CA TRP A 42 -33.73 4.85 10.02
C TRP A 42 -33.99 3.42 9.59
N SER A 43 -32.97 2.57 9.58
CA SER A 43 -33.10 1.15 9.22
C SER A 43 -33.60 0.31 10.39
N ASP A 44 -33.24 0.70 11.62
CA ASP A 44 -33.69 0.04 12.85
C ASP A 44 -35.19 0.23 13.12
N ASP A 45 -35.75 1.38 12.72
CA ASP A 45 -37.18 1.65 12.76
C ASP A 45 -37.70 2.00 11.35
N PRO A 46 -38.22 1.03 10.59
CA PRO A 46 -38.77 1.31 9.27
C PRO A 46 -40.09 2.11 9.28
N SER A 47 -40.71 2.32 10.45
CA SER A 47 -42.05 2.91 10.57
C SER A 47 -42.06 4.44 10.65
N ILE A 48 -40.90 5.08 10.79
CA ILE A 48 -40.78 6.55 10.86
C ILE A 48 -41.10 7.23 9.53
N SER A 49 -41.98 8.22 9.61
CA SER A 49 -42.35 9.11 8.52
C SER A 49 -41.21 10.09 8.14
N SER A 50 -41.28 10.69 6.95
CA SER A 50 -40.28 11.65 6.48
C SER A 50 -40.12 12.87 7.40
N SER A 51 -41.19 13.35 8.02
CA SER A 51 -41.15 14.46 8.98
C SER A 51 -40.49 14.07 10.31
N GLN A 52 -40.71 12.83 10.76
CA GLN A 52 -40.03 12.26 11.93
C GLN A 52 -38.54 12.07 11.65
N LYS A 53 -38.16 11.65 10.44
CA LYS A 53 -36.75 11.54 10.01
C LYS A 53 -36.04 12.90 10.08
N VAL A 54 -36.66 13.96 9.56
CA VAL A 54 -36.09 15.33 9.66
C VAL A 54 -35.98 15.78 11.12
N SER A 55 -36.98 15.50 11.93
CA SER A 55 -36.97 15.83 13.36
C SER A 55 -35.84 15.09 14.10
N LEU A 56 -35.60 13.83 13.74
CA LEU A 56 -34.53 13.02 14.28
C LEU A 56 -33.16 13.58 13.91
N VAL A 57 -32.94 13.95 12.63
CA VAL A 57 -31.70 14.61 12.22
C VAL A 57 -31.48 15.88 13.04
N ARG A 58 -32.47 16.78 13.09
CA ARG A 58 -32.40 18.05 13.84
C ARG A 58 -32.16 17.86 15.34
N LYS A 59 -32.59 16.74 15.93
CA LYS A 59 -32.31 16.41 17.34
C LYS A 59 -30.80 16.26 17.60
N TYR A 60 -30.08 15.64 16.67
CA TYR A 60 -28.65 15.35 16.81
C TYR A 60 -27.73 16.43 16.21
N LEU A 61 -28.27 17.48 15.58
CA LEU A 61 -27.48 18.63 15.14
C LEU A 61 -27.11 19.55 16.32
N GLY A 62 -25.84 19.96 16.35
CA GLY A 62 -25.32 21.01 17.23
C GLY A 62 -25.84 22.40 16.88
N PRO A 63 -25.65 23.39 17.78
CA PRO A 63 -26.18 24.74 17.61
C PRO A 63 -25.62 25.43 16.36
N ASN A 64 -24.30 25.42 16.16
CA ASN A 64 -23.65 26.06 15.01
C ASN A 64 -24.20 25.52 13.68
N VAL A 65 -24.42 24.21 13.59
CA VAL A 65 -24.97 23.57 12.39
C VAL A 65 -26.41 23.98 12.16
N LYS A 66 -27.21 24.12 13.23
CA LYS A 66 -28.59 24.60 13.14
C LYS A 66 -28.67 26.05 12.67
N ASP A 67 -27.78 26.90 13.18
CA ASP A 67 -27.69 28.30 12.77
C ASP A 67 -27.29 28.42 11.30
N GLU A 68 -26.33 27.61 10.85
CA GLU A 68 -25.95 27.52 9.44
C GLU A 68 -27.12 27.05 8.57
N LEU A 69 -27.84 26.00 8.99
CA LEU A 69 -29.02 25.50 8.28
C LEU A 69 -30.18 26.51 8.25
N ALA A 70 -30.26 27.44 9.20
CA ALA A 70 -31.27 28.50 9.21
C ALA A 70 -31.04 29.53 8.09
N CYS A 71 -29.82 29.62 7.56
CA CYS A 71 -29.49 30.45 6.39
C CYS A 71 -29.93 29.82 5.05
N TYR A 72 -30.32 28.55 5.04
CA TYR A 72 -30.77 27.87 3.82
C TYR A 72 -32.29 28.00 3.62
N PRO A 73 -32.77 28.00 2.37
CA PRO A 73 -34.19 27.92 2.06
C PRO A 73 -34.87 26.69 2.70
N ALA A 74 -36.14 26.86 3.12
CA ALA A 74 -36.89 25.80 3.81
C ALA A 74 -37.04 24.54 2.95
N GLU A 75 -37.09 24.68 1.62
CA GLU A 75 -37.22 23.58 0.67
C GLU A 75 -36.06 22.58 0.80
N LEU A 76 -34.85 23.08 1.07
CA LEU A 76 -33.65 22.25 1.20
C LEU A 76 -33.54 21.53 2.56
N THR A 77 -34.34 21.96 3.54
CA THR A 77 -34.28 21.44 4.92
C THR A 77 -35.57 20.73 5.37
N SER A 78 -36.55 20.65 4.48
CA SER A 78 -37.87 20.04 4.72
C SER A 78 -37.92 18.55 4.41
N ASP A 79 -37.12 18.08 3.45
CA ASP A 79 -37.05 16.68 3.06
C ASP A 79 -35.80 16.01 3.67
N PRO A 80 -35.90 14.79 4.22
CA PRO A 80 -34.79 14.13 4.90
C PRO A 80 -33.57 13.88 4.01
N GLU A 81 -33.76 13.48 2.75
CA GLU A 81 -32.65 13.22 1.82
C GLU A 81 -31.99 14.52 1.38
N THR A 82 -32.81 15.55 1.13
CA THR A 82 -32.33 16.88 0.76
C THR A 82 -31.57 17.54 1.92
N LEU A 83 -32.01 17.32 3.16
CA LEU A 83 -31.31 17.76 4.36
C LEU A 83 -29.94 17.11 4.49
N LEU A 84 -29.84 15.78 4.34
CA LEU A 84 -28.55 15.07 4.38
C LEU A 84 -27.63 15.53 3.25
N ARG A 85 -28.17 15.76 2.04
CA ARG A 85 -27.40 16.30 0.91
C ARG A 85 -26.88 17.70 1.20
N THR A 86 -27.68 18.55 1.83
CA THR A 86 -27.29 19.91 2.23
C THR A 86 -26.16 19.87 3.26
N LEU A 87 -26.26 19.00 4.27
CA LEU A 87 -25.19 18.78 5.25
C LEU A 87 -23.89 18.31 4.59
N ARG A 88 -23.99 17.33 3.69
CA ARG A 88 -22.83 16.84 2.93
C ARG A 88 -22.20 17.90 2.03
N HIS A 89 -23.00 18.81 1.48
CA HIS A 89 -22.49 19.92 0.69
C HIS A 89 -21.77 20.96 1.55
N ALA A 90 -22.34 21.32 2.70
CA ALA A 90 -21.79 22.34 3.59
C ALA A 90 -20.53 21.87 4.35
N TYR A 91 -20.53 20.62 4.84
CA TYR A 91 -19.50 20.09 5.74
C TYR A 91 -18.65 18.96 5.15
N GLY A 92 -18.94 18.52 3.91
CA GLY A 92 -18.18 17.48 3.24
C GLY A 92 -16.85 17.97 2.66
N GLU A 93 -16.22 17.12 1.84
CA GLU A 93 -14.95 17.45 1.21
C GLU A 93 -15.12 18.59 0.19
N THR A 94 -14.43 19.70 0.41
CA THR A 94 -14.49 20.91 -0.45
C THR A 94 -13.32 21.02 -1.41
N LYS A 95 -12.22 20.28 -1.16
CA LYS A 95 -11.01 20.37 -1.98
C LYS A 95 -11.24 19.83 -3.38
N SER A 96 -10.53 20.43 -4.34
CA SER A 96 -10.51 19.95 -5.73
C SER A 96 -9.77 18.62 -5.84
N VAL A 97 -10.07 17.85 -6.91
CA VAL A 97 -9.41 16.58 -7.21
C VAL A 97 -7.89 16.75 -7.25
N SER A 98 -7.37 17.79 -7.92
CA SER A 98 -5.93 18.07 -8.00
C SER A 98 -5.30 18.30 -6.62
N ARG A 99 -5.98 19.03 -5.72
CA ARG A 99 -5.50 19.29 -4.36
C ARG A 99 -5.44 18.00 -3.54
N LEU A 100 -6.48 17.17 -3.65
CA LEU A 100 -6.54 15.88 -2.96
C LEU A 100 -5.48 14.89 -3.48
N THR A 101 -5.26 14.83 -4.79
CA THR A 101 -4.19 14.05 -5.41
C THR A 101 -2.82 14.46 -4.88
N LEU A 102 -2.55 15.77 -4.80
CA LEU A 102 -1.29 16.28 -4.26
C LEU A 102 -1.10 15.89 -2.78
N GLU A 103 -2.14 16.09 -1.96
CA GLU A 103 -2.11 15.72 -0.55
C GLU A 103 -1.92 14.21 -0.31
N LEU A 104 -2.45 13.37 -1.20
CA LEU A 104 -2.22 11.93 -1.17
C LEU A 104 -0.73 11.62 -1.41
N HIS A 105 -0.16 12.12 -2.51
CA HIS A 105 1.22 11.80 -2.90
C HIS A 105 2.28 12.38 -1.95
N GLN A 106 1.98 13.49 -1.28
CA GLN A 106 2.84 14.10 -0.26
C GLN A 106 2.69 13.45 1.12
N CYS A 107 1.77 12.52 1.30
CA CYS A 107 1.55 11.85 2.57
C CYS A 107 2.75 10.95 2.92
N ARG A 108 3.49 11.33 3.97
CA ARG A 108 4.59 10.56 4.56
C ARG A 108 4.28 10.24 6.03
N GLN A 109 4.84 9.16 6.54
CA GLN A 109 4.76 8.78 7.96
C GLN A 109 5.48 9.85 8.81
N GLY A 110 4.82 10.33 9.86
CA GLY A 110 5.42 11.27 10.82
C GLY A 110 6.45 10.59 11.74
N LEU A 111 7.34 11.37 12.34
CA LEU A 111 8.45 10.88 13.18
C LEU A 111 8.02 10.00 14.36
N ASN A 112 6.84 10.27 14.95
CA ASN A 112 6.27 9.52 16.07
C ASN A 112 4.90 8.92 15.71
N GLU A 113 4.63 8.70 14.43
CA GLU A 113 3.37 8.14 13.96
C GLU A 113 3.49 6.64 13.76
N GLY A 114 2.70 5.85 14.49
CA GLY A 114 2.60 4.42 14.27
C GLY A 114 2.09 4.07 12.86
N LEU A 115 2.55 2.95 12.30
CA LEU A 115 2.16 2.52 10.95
C LEU A 115 0.65 2.38 10.76
N ARG A 116 -0.07 1.94 11.81
CA ARG A 116 -1.53 1.82 11.78
C ARG A 116 -2.18 3.17 11.52
N THR A 117 -1.83 4.18 12.30
CA THR A 117 -2.33 5.55 12.17
C THR A 117 -1.97 6.15 10.82
N TYR A 118 -0.72 5.99 10.38
CA TYR A 118 -0.27 6.43 9.06
C TYR A 118 -1.11 5.80 7.93
N SER A 119 -1.29 4.47 7.96
CA SER A 119 -2.05 3.74 6.95
C SER A 119 -3.52 4.17 6.89
N GLN A 120 -4.14 4.43 8.05
CA GLN A 120 -5.52 4.92 8.14
C GLN A 120 -5.64 6.35 7.60
N ARG A 121 -4.71 7.24 7.96
CA ARG A 121 -4.66 8.62 7.47
C ARG A 121 -4.52 8.67 5.95
N LEU A 122 -3.65 7.82 5.39
CA LEU A 122 -3.48 7.69 3.94
C LEU A 122 -4.75 7.16 3.25
N ARG A 123 -5.37 6.11 3.81
CA ARG A 123 -6.65 5.56 3.30
C ARG A 123 -7.77 6.59 3.31
N ARG A 124 -7.88 7.42 4.36
CA ARG A 124 -8.87 8.51 4.44
C ARG A 124 -8.68 9.51 3.29
N LYS A 125 -7.44 9.98 3.05
CA LYS A 125 -7.14 10.89 1.93
C LYS A 125 -7.51 10.28 0.57
N PHE A 126 -7.23 8.99 0.39
CA PHE A 126 -7.60 8.26 -0.83
C PHE A 126 -9.11 8.15 -1.01
N ASN A 127 -9.86 7.87 0.06
CA ASN A 127 -11.32 7.79 0.00
C ASN A 127 -11.93 9.15 -0.35
N SER A 128 -11.43 10.25 0.21
CA SER A 128 -11.87 11.61 -0.14
C SER A 128 -11.63 11.92 -1.62
N LEU A 129 -10.47 11.54 -2.17
CA LEU A 129 -10.16 11.67 -3.59
C LEU A 129 -11.11 10.84 -4.46
N ARG A 130 -11.31 9.58 -4.09
CA ARG A 130 -12.18 8.65 -4.81
C ARG A 130 -13.63 9.13 -4.85
N ALA A 131 -14.16 9.59 -3.72
CA ALA A 131 -15.53 10.11 -3.63
C ALA A 131 -15.75 11.33 -4.55
N LYS A 132 -14.72 12.16 -4.80
CA LYS A 132 -14.78 13.27 -5.77
C LYS A 132 -14.66 12.80 -7.23
N GLN A 133 -13.97 11.69 -7.48
CA GLN A 133 -13.76 11.14 -8.82
C GLN A 133 -14.94 10.33 -9.33
N GLU A 134 -15.76 9.72 -8.45
CA GLU A 134 -16.92 8.91 -8.85
C GLU A 134 -17.98 9.67 -9.67
N GLY A 135 -17.97 11.02 -9.65
CA GLY A 135 -18.82 11.88 -10.48
C GLY A 135 -18.17 12.46 -11.73
N THR A 136 -16.90 12.13 -12.03
CA THR A 136 -16.15 12.67 -13.17
C THR A 136 -15.75 11.55 -14.13
N GLU A 137 -15.99 11.72 -15.44
CA GLU A 137 -15.51 10.76 -16.44
C GLU A 137 -13.98 10.70 -16.42
N GLY A 138 -13.44 9.57 -15.94
CA GLY A 138 -12.00 9.35 -15.81
C GLY A 138 -11.59 8.99 -14.39
N LYS A 139 -11.63 7.69 -14.06
CA LYS A 139 -11.07 7.18 -12.81
C LYS A 139 -9.54 7.27 -12.88
N LEU A 140 -8.98 8.36 -12.38
CA LEU A 140 -7.53 8.61 -12.44
C LEU A 140 -6.74 7.85 -11.37
N THR A 141 -7.39 7.41 -10.29
CA THR A 141 -6.69 6.80 -9.15
C THR A 141 -7.09 5.34 -8.97
N ASP A 142 -6.09 4.45 -9.01
CA ASP A 142 -6.25 3.03 -8.74
C ASP A 142 -5.78 2.68 -7.32
N GLU A 143 -6.23 1.55 -6.79
CA GLU A 143 -5.73 0.99 -5.52
C GLU A 143 -4.22 0.74 -5.55
N ALA A 144 -3.64 0.49 -6.74
CA ALA A 144 -2.20 0.43 -6.94
C ALA A 144 -1.49 1.73 -6.53
N THR A 145 -2.06 2.90 -6.85
CA THR A 145 -1.50 4.21 -6.45
C THR A 145 -1.43 4.32 -4.93
N LEU A 146 -2.47 3.88 -4.22
CA LEU A 146 -2.49 3.90 -2.76
C LEU A 146 -1.41 3.00 -2.15
N ARG A 147 -1.27 1.78 -2.68
CA ARG A 147 -0.20 0.84 -2.31
C ARG A 147 1.17 1.48 -2.51
N ASP A 148 1.40 2.08 -3.66
CA ASP A 148 2.71 2.61 -4.03
C ASP A 148 3.06 3.84 -3.19
N VAL A 149 2.12 4.77 -2.99
CA VAL A 149 2.30 5.93 -2.10
C VAL A 149 2.55 5.48 -0.65
N PHE A 150 1.88 4.43 -0.18
CA PHE A 150 2.11 3.88 1.16
C PHE A 150 3.55 3.39 1.32
N ILE A 151 4.03 2.56 0.40
CA ILE A 151 5.41 2.03 0.44
C ILE A 151 6.41 3.20 0.44
N GLU A 152 6.24 4.14 -0.47
CA GLU A 152 7.15 5.28 -0.61
C GLU A 152 7.16 6.20 0.61
N GLY A 153 6.05 6.26 1.34
CA GLY A 153 5.90 7.14 2.49
C GLY A 153 6.20 6.55 3.86
N ILE A 154 6.59 5.28 3.95
CA ILE A 154 7.10 4.68 5.19
C ILE A 154 8.42 5.34 5.59
N ALA A 155 8.56 5.65 6.89
CA ALA A 155 9.74 6.30 7.45
C ALA A 155 10.93 5.33 7.63
N ASP A 156 10.67 4.09 8.02
CA ASP A 156 11.70 3.06 8.17
C ASP A 156 12.20 2.58 6.80
N GLU A 157 13.49 2.84 6.52
CA GLU A 157 14.07 2.51 5.21
C GLU A 157 14.16 1.00 4.96
N GLY A 158 14.44 0.20 5.99
CA GLY A 158 14.54 -1.25 5.85
C GLY A 158 13.21 -1.87 5.48
N LEU A 159 12.15 -1.46 6.18
CA LEU A 159 10.78 -1.87 5.90
C LEU A 159 10.33 -1.41 4.52
N ARG A 160 10.60 -0.15 4.16
CA ARG A 160 10.27 0.38 2.83
C ARG A 160 10.92 -0.45 1.72
N LEU A 161 12.21 -0.75 1.83
CA LEU A 161 12.93 -1.58 0.86
C LEU A 161 12.38 -3.00 0.79
N HIS A 162 12.05 -3.62 1.93
CA HIS A 162 11.43 -4.94 1.97
C HIS A 162 10.09 -4.97 1.22
N LEU A 163 9.25 -3.97 1.44
CA LEU A 163 7.94 -3.89 0.78
C LEU A 163 8.06 -3.57 -0.72
N ARG A 164 9.05 -2.77 -1.13
CA ARG A 164 9.40 -2.60 -2.56
C ARG A 164 9.80 -3.93 -3.19
N GLN A 165 10.65 -4.71 -2.54
CA GLN A 165 11.03 -6.04 -3.01
C GLN A 165 9.81 -6.95 -3.15
N ARG A 166 8.93 -6.99 -2.14
CA ARG A 166 7.70 -7.76 -2.20
C ARG A 166 6.79 -7.34 -3.37
N ARG A 167 6.65 -6.03 -3.62
CA ARG A 167 5.90 -5.53 -4.78
C ARG A 167 6.51 -5.98 -6.11
N LEU A 168 7.84 -6.05 -6.21
CA LEU A 168 8.53 -6.54 -7.41
C LEU A 168 8.32 -8.04 -7.60
N GLU A 169 8.36 -8.83 -6.53
CA GLU A 169 8.10 -10.28 -6.56
C GLU A 169 6.62 -10.60 -6.83
N GLN A 170 5.71 -9.76 -6.33
CA GLN A 170 4.26 -9.93 -6.43
C GLN A 170 3.60 -8.62 -6.91
N PRO A 171 3.59 -8.32 -8.22
CA PRO A 171 3.04 -7.05 -8.74
C PRO A 171 1.53 -6.88 -8.50
N THR A 172 0.82 -7.99 -8.29
CA THR A 172 -0.62 -8.06 -8.01
C THR A 172 -0.97 -7.85 -6.54
N CYS A 173 0.01 -7.70 -5.64
CA CYS A 173 -0.27 -7.46 -4.23
C CYS A 173 -1.08 -6.17 -4.04
N THR A 174 -2.06 -6.20 -3.15
CA THR A 174 -2.93 -5.06 -2.88
C THR A 174 -2.33 -4.16 -1.80
N PHE A 175 -2.90 -2.97 -1.61
CA PHE A 175 -2.59 -2.14 -0.45
C PHE A 175 -2.76 -2.92 0.87
N TYR A 176 -3.82 -3.74 0.96
CA TYR A 176 -4.08 -4.54 2.15
C TYR A 176 -2.92 -5.52 2.42
N ASP A 177 -2.46 -6.25 1.40
CA ASP A 177 -1.38 -7.23 1.55
C ASP A 177 -0.08 -6.59 2.03
N VAL A 178 0.27 -5.44 1.46
CA VAL A 178 1.47 -4.67 1.82
C VAL A 178 1.35 -4.09 3.23
N ARG A 179 0.17 -3.57 3.59
CA ARG A 179 -0.10 -3.03 4.93
C ARG A 179 0.01 -4.12 6.01
N GLU A 180 -0.61 -5.27 5.80
CA GLU A 180 -0.56 -6.38 6.75
C GLU A 180 0.86 -6.94 6.88
N ALA A 181 1.63 -6.97 5.80
CA ALA A 181 3.06 -7.30 5.85
C ALA A 181 3.82 -6.32 6.74
N ALA A 182 3.58 -5.03 6.55
CA ALA A 182 4.24 -3.97 7.29
C ALA A 182 3.97 -4.07 8.79
N LEU A 183 2.70 -4.26 9.17
CA LEU A 183 2.30 -4.42 10.57
C LEU A 183 2.92 -5.67 11.21
N LYS A 184 2.94 -6.81 10.50
CA LYS A 184 3.56 -8.04 11.01
C LYS A 184 5.06 -7.90 11.24
N LEU A 185 5.76 -7.15 10.40
CA LEU A 185 7.21 -6.97 10.49
C LEU A 185 7.64 -5.95 11.55
N CYS A 186 6.78 -4.97 11.87
CA CYS A 186 7.05 -4.01 12.93
C CYS A 186 6.81 -4.56 14.34
N GLY A 187 6.16 -5.71 14.48
CA GLY A 187 5.74 -6.24 15.79
C GLY A 187 4.58 -5.42 16.38
N ASP A 188 3.78 -6.05 17.25
CA ASP A 188 2.68 -5.41 17.99
C ASP A 188 3.18 -4.48 19.11
N ASP A 189 4.35 -3.85 18.95
CA ASP A 189 4.85 -2.86 19.90
C ASP A 189 4.19 -1.51 19.61
N ASN A 190 2.91 -1.37 19.97
CA ASN A 190 2.30 -0.11 20.38
C ASN A 190 0.94 -0.42 21.03
N ASP A 191 1.00 -0.61 22.35
CA ASP A 191 -0.06 -0.18 23.25
C ASP A 191 -0.59 1.18 22.80
N ASP A 192 -1.91 1.26 22.75
CA ASP A 192 -2.71 2.44 22.50
C ASP A 192 -2.47 3.49 23.59
N VAL A 193 -1.37 4.24 23.52
CA VAL A 193 -1.27 5.52 24.21
C VAL A 193 -1.95 6.56 23.32
N THR A 194 -3.27 6.53 23.34
CA THR A 194 -4.11 7.63 22.91
C THR A 194 -3.85 8.80 23.87
N VAL A 195 -2.89 9.66 23.53
CA VAL A 195 -2.88 11.04 24.04
C VAL A 195 -4.02 11.78 23.36
N CYS A 196 -5.22 11.63 23.92
CA CYS A 196 -6.30 12.57 23.66
C CYS A 196 -7.33 12.55 24.81
N GLY A 197 -7.36 13.64 25.59
CA GLY A 197 -8.64 14.22 26.01
C GLY A 197 -9.22 13.84 27.38
N ILE A 198 -8.45 13.89 28.48
CA ILE A 198 -9.05 14.19 29.79
C ILE A 198 -8.29 15.36 30.43
N SER A 199 -8.73 16.58 30.12
CA SER A 199 -8.54 17.72 31.02
C SER A 199 -9.75 17.80 31.95
N ARG A 200 -9.57 17.38 33.20
CA ARG A 200 -10.21 18.03 34.34
C ARG A 200 -9.14 18.29 35.39
N HIS A 201 -9.04 19.56 35.76
CA HIS A 201 -8.13 20.15 36.73
C HIS A 201 -7.88 19.28 37.96
N THR A 202 -6.62 19.19 38.40
CA THR A 202 -6.16 19.84 39.66
C THR A 202 -4.66 19.65 39.90
N ASN A 203 -4.06 20.76 40.33
CA ASN A 203 -2.86 21.00 41.13
C ASN A 203 -1.48 20.53 40.65
N LYS A 204 -0.72 21.56 40.27
CA LYS A 204 0.63 21.60 39.75
C LYS A 204 1.56 22.01 40.89
N GLU A 205 1.86 21.12 41.84
CA GLU A 205 2.93 21.38 42.81
C GLU A 205 3.56 20.14 43.48
N ASP A 206 2.93 18.96 43.46
CA ASP A 206 3.48 17.78 44.18
C ASP A 206 4.32 16.78 43.36
N CYS A 207 4.49 16.97 42.04
CA CYS A 207 5.19 15.97 41.20
C CYS A 207 6.62 16.39 40.79
N ARG A 208 7.41 17.00 41.69
CA ARG A 208 8.79 17.43 41.41
C ARG A 208 9.89 16.64 42.13
N GLN A 209 9.54 15.71 43.02
CA GLN A 209 10.53 14.95 43.79
C GLN A 209 10.59 13.45 43.44
N GLN A 210 9.72 12.96 42.55
CA GLN A 210 9.67 11.54 42.13
C GLN A 210 10.15 11.29 40.69
N ALA A 211 10.76 12.28 40.04
CA ALA A 211 11.13 12.22 38.62
C ALA A 211 12.59 11.82 38.35
N ASN A 212 13.46 11.74 39.37
CA ASN A 212 14.91 11.57 39.15
C ASN A 212 15.47 10.16 39.45
N SER A 213 14.64 9.21 39.91
CA SER A 213 15.09 7.82 40.14
C SER A 213 14.51 6.81 39.16
N GLY A 214 13.40 7.14 38.47
CA GLY A 214 12.78 6.24 37.47
C GLY A 214 13.33 6.38 36.05
N ASN A 215 13.92 7.53 35.71
CA ASN A 215 14.35 7.80 34.33
C ASN A 215 15.61 7.03 33.94
N THR A 216 16.52 6.74 34.88
CA THR A 216 17.75 5.96 34.61
C THR A 216 17.46 4.49 34.32
N GLU A 217 16.48 3.90 35.01
CA GLU A 217 16.09 2.49 34.81
C GLU A 217 15.32 2.29 33.50
N VAL A 218 14.51 3.28 33.11
CA VAL A 218 13.81 3.28 31.81
C VAL A 218 14.80 3.47 30.66
N GLU A 219 15.79 4.37 30.78
CA GLU A 219 16.86 4.53 29.78
C GLU A 219 17.71 3.25 29.62
N GLU A 220 18.05 2.58 30.72
CA GLU A 220 18.84 1.35 30.66
C GLU A 220 18.05 0.19 30.02
N ARG A 221 16.74 0.11 30.27
CA ARG A 221 15.86 -0.88 29.62
C ARG A 221 15.67 -0.58 28.13
N LEU A 222 15.51 0.69 27.76
CA LEU A 222 15.46 1.11 26.35
C LEU A 222 16.74 0.75 25.59
N ARG A 223 17.91 0.99 26.21
CA ARG A 223 19.19 0.63 25.60
C ARG A 223 19.36 -0.88 25.40
N LYS A 224 18.94 -1.70 26.38
CA LYS A 224 18.96 -3.17 26.26
C LYS A 224 18.01 -3.68 25.17
N LEU A 225 16.84 -3.05 25.01
CA LEU A 225 15.91 -3.38 23.93
C LEU A 225 16.47 -3.01 22.54
N GLU A 226 17.13 -1.86 22.44
CA GLU A 226 17.80 -1.45 21.18
C GLU A 226 18.97 -2.35 20.81
N GLU A 227 19.78 -2.77 21.77
CA GLU A 227 20.89 -3.72 21.58
C GLU A 227 20.36 -5.09 21.13
N ASN A 228 19.33 -5.62 21.79
CA ASN A 228 18.65 -6.85 21.38
C ASN A 228 18.06 -6.72 19.96
N GLY A 229 17.45 -5.58 19.63
CA GLY A 229 16.93 -5.32 18.28
C GLY A 229 18.02 -5.29 17.21
N LYS A 230 19.23 -4.79 17.52
CA LYS A 230 20.40 -4.83 16.62
C LYS A 230 20.92 -6.27 16.44
N GLU A 231 20.90 -7.09 17.49
CA GLU A 231 21.23 -8.51 17.38
C GLU A 231 20.23 -9.29 16.52
N PHE A 232 18.93 -9.02 16.66
CA PHE A 232 17.93 -9.66 15.82
C PHE A 232 18.09 -9.27 14.35
N ARG A 233 18.32 -7.98 14.06
CA ARG A 233 18.58 -7.50 12.69
C ARG A 233 19.80 -8.18 12.06
N THR A 234 20.92 -8.25 12.79
CA THR A 234 22.14 -8.92 12.27
C THR A 234 21.94 -10.42 12.09
N ARG A 235 21.21 -11.10 12.98
CA ARG A 235 20.85 -12.52 12.80
C ARG A 235 19.92 -12.73 11.61
N PHE A 236 18.95 -11.85 11.39
CA PHE A 236 18.09 -11.88 10.22
C PHE A 236 18.88 -11.69 8.92
N ASP A 237 19.82 -10.75 8.89
CA ASP A 237 20.71 -10.54 7.73
C ASP A 237 21.61 -11.76 7.46
N GLN A 238 22.10 -12.41 8.51
CA GLN A 238 22.85 -13.66 8.38
C GLN A 238 21.99 -14.81 7.85
N ILE A 239 20.76 -14.96 8.32
CA ILE A 239 19.81 -15.97 7.81
C ILE A 239 19.48 -15.68 6.34
N ARG A 240 19.26 -14.42 5.97
CA ARG A 240 19.02 -13.99 4.59
C ARG A 240 20.19 -14.35 3.69
N LYS A 241 21.42 -14.04 4.12
CA LYS A 241 22.64 -14.39 3.38
C LYS A 241 22.80 -15.90 3.19
N LYS A 242 22.51 -16.71 4.21
CA LYS A 242 22.53 -18.18 4.11
C LYS A 242 21.45 -18.72 3.16
N ILE A 243 20.26 -18.12 3.11
CA ILE A 243 19.21 -18.48 2.14
C ILE A 243 19.65 -18.17 0.71
N GLU A 244 20.40 -17.08 0.51
CA GLU A 244 20.92 -16.68 -0.80
C GLU A 244 22.10 -17.55 -1.25
N GLU A 245 22.99 -17.92 -0.32
CA GLU A 245 24.08 -18.88 -0.53
C GLU A 245 23.53 -20.28 -0.87
N THR A 246 22.54 -20.79 -0.12
CA THR A 246 21.90 -22.08 -0.43
C THR A 246 21.12 -22.07 -1.74
N LYS A 247 20.53 -20.94 -2.14
CA LYS A 247 19.96 -20.78 -3.50
C LYS A 247 21.03 -20.89 -4.59
N LEU A 248 22.20 -20.27 -4.39
CA LEU A 248 23.33 -20.38 -5.32
C LEU A 248 23.89 -21.80 -5.40
N GLU A 249 24.03 -22.48 -4.26
CA GLU A 249 24.51 -23.86 -4.18
C GLU A 249 23.56 -24.84 -4.87
N ASN A 250 22.25 -24.71 -4.61
CA ASN A 250 21.22 -25.51 -5.29
C ASN A 250 21.20 -25.24 -6.80
N HIS A 251 21.42 -24.00 -7.24
CA HIS A 251 21.52 -23.65 -8.66
C HIS A 251 22.81 -24.19 -9.30
N GLY A 252 23.92 -24.26 -8.56
CA GLY A 252 25.18 -24.87 -8.98
C GLY A 252 25.08 -26.40 -9.10
N MET A 253 24.37 -27.03 -8.15
CA MET A 253 24.08 -28.46 -8.19
C MET A 253 23.20 -28.81 -9.40
N PHE A 254 22.15 -28.01 -9.67
CA PHE A 254 21.32 -28.15 -10.88
C PHE A 254 22.13 -27.94 -12.17
N ARG A 255 23.08 -27.00 -12.19
CA ARG A 255 23.96 -26.75 -13.34
C ARG A 255 24.88 -27.95 -13.62
N GLN A 256 25.44 -28.56 -12.58
CA GLN A 256 26.22 -29.81 -12.71
C GLN A 256 25.38 -31.00 -13.19
N ILE A 257 24.09 -31.05 -12.83
CA ILE A 257 23.18 -32.09 -13.32
C ILE A 257 22.87 -31.87 -14.81
N LEU A 258 22.67 -30.62 -15.24
CA LEU A 258 22.46 -30.28 -16.66
C LEU A 258 23.70 -30.58 -17.52
N ASP A 259 24.91 -30.25 -17.04
CA ASP A 259 26.17 -30.61 -17.72
C ASP A 259 26.37 -32.13 -17.86
N LYS A 260 25.79 -32.94 -16.97
CA LYS A 260 25.81 -34.41 -17.06
C LYS A 260 24.80 -34.96 -18.06
N LEU A 261 23.76 -34.19 -18.40
CA LEU A 261 22.74 -34.55 -19.39
C LEU A 261 23.13 -34.11 -20.81
N ASP A 262 24.09 -33.19 -20.96
CA ASP A 262 24.62 -32.71 -22.26
C ASP A 262 25.88 -33.46 -22.74
N LYS A 263 26.06 -34.73 -22.32
CA LYS A 263 27.11 -35.58 -22.90
C LYS A 263 26.71 -36.02 -24.32
N PRO A 264 27.52 -35.73 -25.37
CA PRO A 264 27.25 -36.27 -26.69
C PRO A 264 27.42 -37.79 -26.66
N THR A 265 26.35 -38.50 -26.98
CA THR A 265 26.34 -39.96 -27.19
C THR A 265 27.43 -40.32 -28.20
N GLN A 266 28.42 -41.10 -27.79
CA GLN A 266 29.42 -41.63 -28.72
C GLN A 266 28.73 -42.60 -29.69
N PRO A 267 28.98 -42.52 -31.01
CA PRO A 267 28.56 -43.58 -31.92
C PRO A 267 29.46 -44.81 -31.71
N GLY A 268 28.84 -46.00 -31.60
CA GLY A 268 29.52 -47.28 -31.39
C GLY A 268 30.41 -47.73 -32.56
N PRO A 269 31.24 -48.77 -32.35
CA PRO A 269 32.29 -49.16 -33.29
C PRO A 269 31.73 -50.07 -34.39
N GLU A 270 30.96 -49.53 -35.34
CA GLU A 270 30.61 -50.33 -36.52
C GLU A 270 30.35 -49.55 -37.81
N GLN A 271 30.86 -48.32 -37.95
CA GLN A 271 30.78 -47.61 -39.25
C GLN A 271 32.08 -46.86 -39.58
N ALA A 272 33.21 -47.56 -39.44
CA ALA A 272 34.47 -47.18 -40.05
C ALA A 272 34.51 -47.60 -41.54
N ALA A 273 33.53 -47.14 -42.33
CA ALA A 273 33.56 -47.29 -43.79
C ALA A 273 32.60 -46.28 -44.44
N ARG A 274 32.94 -44.99 -44.38
CA ARG A 274 32.54 -43.93 -45.35
C ARG A 274 33.05 -42.56 -44.88
N ARG A 275 34.36 -42.38 -44.82
CA ARG A 275 34.97 -41.04 -44.85
C ARG A 275 36.19 -41.03 -45.75
N THR A 276 35.93 -41.15 -47.04
CA THR A 276 36.69 -40.43 -48.07
C THR A 276 35.74 -40.07 -49.19
N THR A 277 35.89 -38.85 -49.69
CA THR A 277 35.24 -38.24 -50.86
C THR A 277 33.77 -37.83 -50.74
N TYR A 278 33.53 -36.72 -50.03
CA TYR A 278 32.87 -35.60 -50.70
C TYR A 278 33.74 -34.35 -50.52
N GLN A 279 34.57 -34.13 -51.55
CA GLN A 279 35.30 -32.90 -51.75
C GLN A 279 34.30 -31.74 -51.78
N SER A 280 34.48 -30.78 -50.86
CA SER A 280 34.16 -29.39 -51.16
C SER A 280 34.96 -29.01 -52.41
N ARG A 281 34.26 -28.83 -53.53
CA ARG A 281 34.86 -28.58 -54.85
C ARG A 281 34.79 -27.14 -55.32
N ASP A 282 34.39 -26.16 -54.51
CA ASP A 282 34.47 -24.77 -55.00
C ASP A 282 34.54 -23.65 -53.94
N SER A 283 34.94 -23.94 -52.70
CA SER A 283 35.13 -22.87 -51.72
C SER A 283 36.48 -22.18 -51.92
N ARG A 284 36.52 -21.24 -52.88
CA ARG A 284 37.59 -20.24 -53.01
C ARG A 284 37.47 -19.22 -51.87
N CYS A 285 38.60 -18.82 -51.32
CA CYS A 285 38.64 -17.75 -50.33
C CYS A 285 38.07 -16.46 -50.93
N TYR A 286 37.00 -15.92 -50.34
CA TYR A 286 36.34 -14.70 -50.83
C TYR A 286 37.21 -13.43 -50.76
N ASN A 287 38.39 -13.50 -50.12
CA ASN A 287 39.30 -12.36 -49.99
C ASN A 287 40.45 -12.37 -51.02
N CYS A 288 40.99 -13.55 -51.38
CA CYS A 288 42.12 -13.66 -52.33
C CYS A 288 41.88 -14.60 -53.52
N GLY A 289 40.71 -15.26 -53.58
CA GLY A 289 40.31 -16.15 -54.66
C GLY A 289 40.99 -17.52 -54.69
N ARG A 290 41.92 -17.80 -53.78
CA ARG A 290 42.67 -19.08 -53.71
C ARG A 290 41.93 -20.14 -52.88
N HIS A 291 42.14 -21.40 -53.21
CA HIS A 291 41.48 -22.55 -52.56
C HIS A 291 42.24 -23.01 -51.30
N GLY A 292 41.57 -23.78 -50.44
CA GLY A 292 42.20 -24.43 -49.27
C GLY A 292 42.09 -23.69 -47.94
N HIS A 293 41.48 -22.49 -47.90
CA HIS A 293 41.16 -21.76 -46.67
C HIS A 293 39.96 -20.81 -46.89
N PHE A 294 39.32 -20.35 -45.80
CA PHE A 294 38.23 -19.36 -45.84
C PHE A 294 38.73 -17.92 -45.58
N ALA A 295 37.93 -16.90 -45.93
CA ALA A 295 38.30 -15.48 -45.83
C ALA A 295 38.73 -15.01 -44.43
N ARG A 296 38.29 -15.70 -43.38
CA ARG A 296 38.67 -15.42 -41.99
C ARG A 296 40.10 -15.85 -41.66
N ASP A 297 40.61 -16.84 -42.37
CA ASP A 297 41.95 -17.43 -42.18
C ASP A 297 42.96 -16.94 -43.24
N CYS A 298 42.60 -15.89 -43.97
CA CYS A 298 43.43 -15.33 -45.04
C CYS A 298 44.57 -14.47 -44.47
N ARG A 299 45.82 -14.93 -44.65
CA ARG A 299 47.04 -14.26 -44.16
C ARG A 299 47.38 -12.94 -44.85
N GLU A 300 46.70 -12.56 -45.94
CA GLU A 300 46.94 -11.31 -46.68
C GLU A 300 46.20 -10.08 -46.09
N ARG A 301 45.50 -10.21 -44.95
CA ARG A 301 44.62 -9.17 -44.37
C ARG A 301 45.34 -7.94 -43.76
N SER A 302 46.67 -7.87 -43.79
CA SER A 302 47.44 -6.83 -43.06
C SER A 302 48.04 -5.73 -43.95
N GLY A 303 47.32 -5.24 -44.97
CA GLY A 303 47.85 -4.16 -45.80
C GLY A 303 46.81 -3.42 -46.64
N ASN A 304 45.95 -2.61 -46.01
CA ASN A 304 45.40 -1.38 -46.60
C ASN A 304 44.53 -0.61 -45.58
N LEU A 305 45.18 0.17 -44.73
CA LEU A 305 44.57 1.35 -44.11
C LEU A 305 44.95 2.56 -44.97
N ASN A 306 43.99 3.48 -45.12
CA ASN A 306 44.04 4.80 -45.78
C ASN A 306 43.76 4.88 -47.30
N LYS A 307 42.52 5.23 -47.64
CA LYS A 307 42.28 6.42 -48.46
C LYS A 307 40.98 7.15 -48.07
N LYS A 308 41.13 8.47 -47.95
CA LYS A 308 40.25 9.53 -47.46
C LYS A 308 38.92 9.71 -48.23
N GLN A 309 38.10 10.61 -47.64
CA GLN A 309 37.01 11.44 -48.20
C GLN A 309 35.63 10.81 -47.98
N GLY A 310 34.62 11.47 -47.42
CA GLY A 310 34.27 12.89 -47.31
C GLY A 310 32.78 13.01 -47.67
N ASN A 311 32.05 13.93 -47.02
CA ASN A 311 30.68 14.41 -47.28
C ASN A 311 29.44 13.68 -46.71
N ASP A 312 28.81 14.40 -45.77
CA ASP A 312 27.44 14.99 -45.82
C ASP A 312 26.15 14.16 -46.04
N ARG A 313 25.17 14.51 -45.16
CA ARG A 313 23.68 14.48 -45.25
C ARG A 313 22.90 13.17 -44.99
N PRO A 314 21.59 13.26 -44.67
CA PRO A 314 20.94 14.04 -43.61
C PRO A 314 19.99 13.17 -42.75
N ARG A 315 19.46 13.78 -41.70
CA ARG A 315 18.44 13.23 -40.79
C ARG A 315 17.06 13.22 -41.49
N GLN A 316 16.37 12.08 -41.45
CA GLN A 316 14.91 11.99 -41.51
C GLN A 316 14.41 11.57 -40.14
#